data_AF-A0A959VVN9-F1
#
_entry.id   AF-A0A959VVN9-F1
#
_cell.length_a   1.000
_cell.length_b   1.000
_cell.length_c   1.000
_cell.angle_alpha   90.00
_cell.angle_beta   90.00
_cell.angle_gamma   90.00
#
_symmetry.space_group_name_H-M   'P 1'
#
loop_
_entity.id
_entity.type
_entity.pdbx_description
1 polymer ?
#
loop_
_entity_poly.entity_id
_entity_poly.type
_entity_poly.pdbx_seq_one_letter_code
_entity_poly.pdbx_strand_id
1 'polypeptide(L)'
;MKTVSEEAPETTQTYESATSRLDEIIRRLDSGEAQLRETLDLCEEAKGLIEFCAGELAAVDQGLKELKLEELAGSLTGGTASPAPEDPSLPGDSA
;
A
#
# COMPACT_ATOMS: atom_id res chain seq x y z
N MET A 1 29.37 -1.74 36.69
CA MET A 1 28.87 -0.63 35.87
C MET A 1 28.83 -1.12 34.43
N LYS A 2 27.64 -1.47 33.92
CA LYS A 2 27.46 -1.88 32.53
C LYS A 2 26.81 -0.68 31.84
N THR A 3 27.58 0.01 31.01
CA THR A 3 27.13 1.13 30.20
C THR A 3 26.00 0.66 29.31
N VAL A 4 24.81 1.23 29.51
CA VAL A 4 23.73 1.14 28.53
C VAL A 4 24.14 2.06 27.38
N SER A 5 24.39 1.45 26.22
CA SER A 5 24.53 2.19 24.97
C SER A 5 23.15 2.73 24.62
N GLU A 6 23.07 4.06 24.52
CA GLU A 6 21.91 4.79 24.06
C GLU A 6 21.72 4.52 22.56
N GLU A 7 20.73 3.70 22.19
CA GLU A 7 20.24 3.63 20.82
C GLU A 7 19.49 4.93 20.54
N ALA A 8 20.06 5.76 19.65
CA ALA A 8 19.38 6.91 19.07
C ALA A 8 18.10 6.43 18.34
N PRO A 9 17.00 7.20 18.34
CA PRO A 9 15.79 6.79 17.66
C PRO A 9 16.09 6.74 16.16
N GLU A 10 16.16 5.54 15.58
CA GLU A 10 16.12 5.37 14.14
C GLU A 10 14.79 5.94 13.65
N THR A 11 14.80 7.15 13.10
CA THR A 11 13.60 7.77 12.54
C THR A 11 13.26 7.04 11.25
N THR A 12 12.53 5.94 11.37
CA THR A 12 11.94 5.24 10.23
C THR A 12 11.15 6.25 9.42
N GLN A 13 11.58 6.47 8.18
CA GLN A 13 10.91 7.40 7.27
C GLN A 13 9.52 6.84 6.93
N THR A 14 8.48 7.63 7.18
CA THR A 14 7.07 7.28 6.90
C THR A 14 6.51 8.15 5.80
N TYR A 15 5.46 7.68 5.12
CA TYR A 15 4.77 8.45 4.07
C TYR A 15 4.36 9.85 4.57
N GLU A 16 3.71 9.93 5.74
CA GLU A 16 3.27 11.21 6.34
C GLU A 16 4.43 12.15 6.70
N SER A 17 5.55 11.59 7.17
CA SER A 17 6.75 12.40 7.42
C SER A 17 7.39 12.92 6.13
N ALA A 18 7.37 12.11 5.07
CA ALA A 18 7.93 12.46 3.77
C ALA A 18 7.09 13.53 3.07
N THR A 19 5.76 13.44 3.13
CA THR A 19 4.86 14.47 2.60
C THR A 19 4.98 15.78 3.39
N SER A 20 5.04 15.71 4.72
CA SER A 20 5.26 16.89 5.56
C SER A 20 6.57 17.60 5.21
N ARG A 21 7.64 16.84 4.99
CA ARG A 21 8.93 17.39 4.56
C ARG A 21 8.87 17.99 3.16
N LEU A 22 8.15 17.36 2.23
CA LEU A 22 7.97 17.89 0.89
C LEU A 22 7.25 19.25 0.91
N ASP A 23 6.25 19.43 1.77
CA ASP A 23 5.56 20.72 1.95
C ASP A 23 6.50 21.82 2.47
N GLU A 24 7.42 21.48 3.39
CA GLU A 24 8.44 22.42 3.86
C GLU A 24 9.38 22.86 2.73
N ILE A 25 9.82 21.89 1.91
CA ILE A 25 10.69 22.16 0.77
C ILE A 25 9.97 23.07 -0.23
N ILE A 26 8.71 22.78 -0.57
CA ILE A 26 7.90 23.62 -1.48
C ILE A 26 7.81 25.04 -0.94
N ARG A 27 7.47 25.22 0.34
CA ARG A 27 7.39 26.56 0.97
C ARG A 27 8.71 27.32 0.89
N ARG A 28 9.84 26.62 1.06
CA ARG A 28 11.18 27.24 0.98
C ARG A 28 11.54 27.62 -0.45
N LEU A 29 11.18 26.82 -1.44
CA LEU A 29 11.42 27.12 -2.85
C LEU A 29 10.51 28.25 -3.34
N ASP A 30 9.22 28.24 -2.95
CA ASP A 30 8.23 29.26 -3.32
C ASP A 30 8.56 30.64 -2.72
N SER A 31 9.26 30.70 -1.58
CA SER A 31 9.70 31.98 -1.04
C SER A 31 10.74 32.69 -1.92
N GLY A 32 11.44 31.94 -2.79
CA GLY A 32 12.49 32.48 -3.67
C GLY A 32 13.73 32.97 -2.93
N GLU A 33 13.81 32.76 -1.62
CA GLU A 33 14.93 33.19 -0.77
C GLU A 33 16.04 32.12 -0.67
N ALA A 34 15.82 30.94 -1.25
CA ALA A 34 16.83 29.89 -1.32
C ALA A 34 17.95 30.28 -2.29
N GLN A 35 19.20 30.10 -1.85
CA GLN A 35 20.35 30.31 -2.74
C GLN A 35 20.48 29.16 -3.75
N LEU A 36 21.14 29.38 -4.89
CA LEU A 36 21.26 28.38 -5.96
C LEU A 36 21.67 26.98 -5.47
N ARG A 37 22.65 26.91 -4.56
CA ARG A 37 23.12 25.64 -4.02
C ARG A 37 22.11 24.98 -3.09
N GLU A 38 21.46 25.78 -2.26
CA GLU A 38 20.36 25.35 -1.39
C GLU A 38 19.17 24.85 -2.22
N THR A 39 18.81 25.53 -3.30
CA THR A 39 17.76 25.08 -4.24
C THR A 39 18.09 23.71 -4.81
N LEU A 40 19.35 23.47 -5.21
CA LEU A 40 19.78 22.18 -5.75
C LEU A 40 19.65 21.07 -4.69
N ASP A 41 20.14 21.32 -3.48
CA ASP A 41 20.04 20.35 -2.37
C ASP A 41 18.57 20.04 -2.02
N LEU A 42 17.71 21.06 -1.98
CA LEU A 42 16.26 20.93 -1.75
C LEU A 42 15.58 20.13 -2.87
N CYS A 43 15.96 20.34 -4.13
CA CYS A 43 15.42 19.58 -5.25
C CYS A 43 15.83 18.11 -5.23
N GLU A 44 17.08 17.83 -4.85
CA GLU A 44 17.57 16.45 -4.68
C GLU A 44 16.83 15.73 -3.55
N GLU A 45 16.64 16.42 -2.42
CA GLU A 45 15.87 15.89 -1.29
C GLU A 45 14.42 15.62 -1.69
N ALA A 46 13.75 16.61 -2.32
CA ALA A 46 12.37 16.46 -2.79
C ALA A 46 12.22 15.27 -3.74
N LYS A 47 13.18 15.06 -4.64
CA LYS A 47 13.17 13.91 -5.56
C LYS A 47 13.20 12.60 -4.77
N GLY A 48 14.08 12.46 -3.79
CA GLY A 48 14.14 11.24 -2.96
C GLY A 48 12.83 10.97 -2.21
N LEU A 49 12.21 12.02 -1.66
CA LEU A 49 10.91 11.91 -0.98
C LEU A 49 9.79 11.49 -1.94
N ILE A 50 9.76 12.04 -3.16
CA ILE A 50 8.77 11.67 -4.18
C ILE A 50 8.93 10.20 -4.60
N GLU A 51 10.17 9.73 -4.80
CA GLU A 51 10.46 8.34 -5.14
C GLU A 51 10.01 7.38 -4.01
N PHE A 52 10.28 7.75 -2.75
CA PHE A 52 9.82 7.00 -1.59
C PHE A 52 8.28 6.92 -1.55
N CYS A 53 7.59 8.06 -1.63
CA CYS A 53 6.12 8.09 -1.62
C CYS A 53 5.50 7.30 -2.78
N ALA A 54 6.11 7.36 -3.97
CA ALA A 54 5.67 6.57 -5.12
C ALA A 54 5.83 5.06 -4.87
N GLY A 55 6.91 4.64 -4.21
CA GLY A 55 7.15 3.25 -3.82
C GLY A 55 6.08 2.72 -2.86
N GLU A 56 5.75 3.50 -1.82
CA GLU A 56 4.70 3.14 -0.85
C GLU A 56 3.33 2.97 -1.54
N LEU A 57 2.97 3.90 -2.42
CA LEU A 57 1.71 3.83 -3.18
C LEU A 57 1.68 2.65 -4.15
N ALA A 58 2.80 2.32 -4.78
CA ALA A 58 2.90 1.16 -5.65
C ALA A 58 2.72 -0.16 -4.89
N ALA A 59 3.28 -0.26 -3.67
CA ALA A 59 3.08 -1.42 -2.80
C ALA A 59 1.60 -1.59 -2.41
N VAL A 60 0.92 -0.49 -2.08
CA VAL A 60 -0.53 -0.50 -1.79
C VAL A 60 -1.35 -0.93 -3.01
N ASP A 61 -1.06 -0.38 -4.20
CA ASP A 61 -1.76 -0.74 -5.44
C ASP A 61 -1.59 -2.22 -5.78
N GLN A 62 -0.38 -2.76 -5.60
CA GLN A 62 -0.12 -4.19 -5.77
C GLN A 62 -0.92 -5.06 -4.80
N GLY A 63 -0.94 -4.70 -3.51
CA GLY A 63 -1.73 -5.42 -2.50
C GLY A 63 -3.24 -5.40 -2.81
N LEU A 64 -3.76 -4.28 -3.31
CA LEU A 64 -5.16 -4.18 -3.74
C LEU A 64 -5.47 -5.04 -4.97
N LYS A 65 -4.54 -5.16 -5.92
CA LYS A 65 -4.69 -6.04 -7.09
C LYS A 65 -4.74 -7.51 -6.67
N GLU A 66 -3.87 -7.93 -5.77
CA GLU A 66 -3.84 -9.30 -5.26
C GLU A 66 -5.15 -9.68 -4.56
N LEU A 67 -5.68 -8.79 -3.72
CA LEU A 67 -6.95 -9.01 -3.04
C LEU A 67 -8.13 -9.15 -4.01
N LYS A 68 -8.17 -8.34 -5.08
CA LYS A 68 -9.18 -8.47 -6.14
C LYS A 68 -9.05 -9.78 -6.94
N LEU A 69 -7.81 -10.23 -7.17
CA LEU A 69 -7.57 -11.51 -7.86
C LEU A 69 -8.08 -12.68 -7.02
N GLU A 70 -7.84 -12.68 -5.72
CA GLU A 70 -8.34 -13.71 -4.80
C GLU A 70 -9.87 -13.75 -4.76
N GLU A 71 -10.53 -12.59 -4.71
CA GLU A 71 -12.00 -12.49 -4.77
C GLU A 71 -12.55 -13.12 -6.05
N LEU A 72 -11.96 -12.79 -7.20
CA LEU A 72 -12.35 -13.36 -8.50
C LEU A 72 -12.13 -14.88 -8.53
N ALA A 73 -11.01 -15.39 -8.01
CA ALA A 73 -10.74 -16.82 -7.92
C ALA A 73 -11.76 -17.55 -7.02
N GLY A 74 -12.14 -16.95 -5.89
CA GLY A 74 -13.19 -17.45 -5.01
C GLY A 74 -14.55 -17.51 -5.71
N SER A 75 -14.90 -16.51 -6.52
CA SER A 75 -16.16 -16.51 -7.29
C SER A 75 -16.20 -17.61 -8.36
N LEU A 76 -15.07 -17.85 -9.03
CA LEU A 76 -14.94 -18.87 -10.08
C LEU A 76 -14.98 -20.29 -9.51
N THR A 77 -14.40 -20.51 -8.33
CA THR A 77 -14.41 -21.81 -7.63
C THR A 77 -15.70 -22.07 -6.86
N GLY A 78 -16.37 -21.02 -6.37
CA GLY A 78 -17.67 -21.11 -5.67
C GLY A 78 -18.89 -21.35 -6.56
N GLY A 79 -18.75 -21.32 -7.89
CA GLY A 79 -19.86 -21.43 -8.85
C GLY A 79 -20.36 -22.85 -9.18
N THR A 80 -19.90 -23.92 -8.51
CA THR A 80 -20.23 -25.32 -8.90
C THR A 80 -20.78 -26.22 -7.78
N ALA A 81 -21.44 -25.66 -6.78
CA ALA A 81 -22.19 -26.47 -5.81
C ALA A 81 -23.62 -25.93 -5.62
N SER A 82 -24.47 -26.16 -6.62
CA SER A 82 -25.90 -26.35 -6.36
C SER A 82 -26.08 -27.84 -6.07
N PRO A 83 -26.29 -28.28 -4.81
CA PRO A 83 -26.83 -29.60 -4.59
C PRO A 83 -28.29 -29.54 -5.05
N ALA A 84 -28.54 -29.99 -6.28
CA ALA A 84 -29.90 -30.31 -6.68
C ALA A 84 -30.45 -31.31 -5.65
N PRO A 85 -31.59 -31.07 -4.99
CA PRO A 85 -32.24 -32.11 -4.22
C PRO A 85 -32.67 -33.19 -5.22
N GLU A 86 -31.93 -34.29 -5.27
CA GLU A 86 -32.37 -35.51 -5.94
C GLU A 86 -33.67 -35.94 -5.27
N ASP A 87 -34.78 -35.80 -6.00
CA ASP A 87 -36.09 -36.34 -5.62
C ASP A 87 -36.03 -37.86 -5.80
N PRO A 88 -35.98 -38.66 -4.71
CA PRO A 88 -35.93 -40.10 -4.83
C PRO A 88 -37.36 -40.63 -4.98
N SER A 89 -37.79 -40.67 -6.24
CA SER A 89 -38.58 -41.75 -6.85
C SER A 89 -39.83 -42.24 -6.10
N LEU A 90 -41.00 -41.88 -6.62
CA LEU A 90 -42.20 -42.71 -6.55
C LEU A 90 -42.01 -44.02 -7.35
N PRO A 91 -42.36 -45.19 -6.81
CA PRO A 91 -42.93 -46.31 -7.56
C PRO A 91 -44.44 -46.33 -7.27
N GLY A 92 -45.35 -46.37 -8.24
CA GLY A 92 -45.42 -47.37 -9.30
C GLY A 92 -46.54 -48.35 -8.93
N ASP A 93 -47.73 -48.10 -9.48
CA ASP A 93 -48.96 -48.91 -9.41
C ASP A 93 -48.71 -50.39 -9.79
N SER A 94 -49.18 -51.34 -8.96
CA SER A 94 -49.72 -52.68 -9.34
C SER A 94 -49.69 -53.69 -8.17
N ALA A 95 -50.86 -54.05 -7.64
CA ALA A 95 -51.30 -55.41 -7.30
C ALA A 95 -52.76 -55.42 -6.79
#